data_AF-A0A843LLF0-F1
#
_entry.id   AF-A0A843LLF0-F1
#
_cell.length_a   1.000
_cell.length_b   1.000
_cell.length_c   1.000
_cell.angle_alpha   90.00
_cell.angle_beta   90.00
_cell.angle_gamma   90.00
#
_symmetry.space_group_name_H-M   'P 1'
#
loop_
_entity.id
_entity.type
_entity.pdbx_description
1 polymer ?
#
loop_
_entity_poly.entity_id
_entity_poly.type
_entity_poly.pdbx_seq_one_letter_code
_entity_poly.pdbx_strand_id
1 'polypeptide(L)'
;MMRRSAEVSSALICSTIMLAACNVLALPDEAAGRVVSVISGDALGVEMLIGDSRTAAVDSIRLADIEAPSTLTQEGKAAKEYAYNLLMNKTVYLDIDDSSSTGRNEWSQLICVVYLMDGDFRPVWPPVNRLLVDAGTARVSNDSCNEFDPSAWWAEPPSFLPGEKRNQLKAMQQGQRHRQEAYTTSGGAAASGLATGEDRKSSILDTSTAGRISIGYRK
;
A
#
# COMPACT_ATOMS: atom_id res chain seq x y z
N MET A 1 53.23 -59.24 33.21
CA MET A 1 53.68 -57.89 33.58
C MET A 1 52.96 -56.91 32.67
N MET A 2 52.29 -55.91 33.26
CA MET A 2 51.20 -55.09 32.72
C MET A 2 51.46 -54.34 31.41
N ARG A 3 50.38 -54.11 30.63
CA ARG A 3 49.95 -52.83 30.00
C ARG A 3 48.62 -53.10 29.23
N ARG A 4 47.48 -52.95 29.89
CA ARG A 4 46.57 -51.78 29.90
C ARG A 4 46.00 -51.44 28.51
N SER A 5 44.71 -51.72 28.39
CA SER A 5 43.76 -51.40 27.33
C SER A 5 43.81 -49.92 26.94
N ALA A 6 43.78 -49.64 25.63
CA ALA A 6 43.48 -48.33 25.08
C ALA A 6 42.12 -48.43 24.37
N GLU A 7 41.07 -48.01 25.06
CA GLU A 7 39.83 -47.64 24.40
C GLU A 7 40.06 -46.29 23.73
N VAL A 8 39.87 -46.24 22.41
CA VAL A 8 39.85 -44.98 21.67
C VAL A 8 38.38 -44.71 21.39
N SER A 9 37.76 -43.93 22.28
CA SER A 9 36.42 -43.41 22.11
C SER A 9 36.37 -42.60 20.81
N SER A 10 35.68 -43.14 19.80
CA SER A 10 35.38 -42.44 18.56
C SER A 10 34.30 -41.40 18.85
N ALA A 11 34.74 -40.19 19.17
CA ALA A 11 33.87 -39.05 19.34
C ALA A 11 33.25 -38.70 17.98
N LEU A 12 31.96 -38.99 17.83
CA LEU A 12 31.12 -38.52 16.75
C LEU A 12 31.08 -36.98 16.83
N ILE A 13 31.89 -36.30 16.02
CA ILE A 13 31.78 -34.86 15.82
C ILE A 13 30.56 -34.66 14.92
N CYS A 14 29.38 -34.67 15.55
CA CYS A 14 28.14 -34.23 14.96
C CYS A 14 28.25 -32.71 14.80
N SER A 15 28.88 -32.30 13.71
CA SER A 15 29.01 -30.89 13.31
C SER A 15 27.61 -30.41 12.93
N THR A 16 26.86 -29.96 13.94
CA THR A 16 25.62 -29.23 13.74
C THR A 16 25.97 -27.92 13.06
N ILE A 17 25.86 -27.91 11.73
CA ILE A 17 25.72 -26.69 10.96
C ILE A 17 24.42 -26.06 11.47
N MET A 18 24.54 -25.15 12.42
CA MET A 18 23.50 -24.16 12.70
C MET A 18 23.30 -23.42 11.37
N LEU A 19 22.30 -23.84 10.60
CA LEU A 19 21.65 -22.95 9.66
C LEU A 19 21.11 -21.81 10.52
N ALA A 20 21.89 -20.74 10.65
CA ALA A 20 21.34 -19.44 10.90
C ALA A 20 20.40 -19.19 9.72
N ALA A 21 19.12 -19.52 9.91
CA ALA A 21 18.06 -18.97 9.09
C ALA A 21 18.26 -17.46 9.21
N CYS A 22 18.86 -16.89 8.17
CA CYS A 22 18.81 -15.47 7.96
C CYS A 22 17.31 -15.24 7.76
N ASN A 23 16.61 -14.91 8.83
CA ASN A 23 15.30 -14.31 8.75
C ASN A 23 15.58 -12.99 8.03
N VAL A 24 15.59 -13.04 6.69
CA VAL A 24 15.28 -11.89 5.88
C VAL A 24 13.90 -11.54 6.37
N LEU A 25 13.85 -10.60 7.32
CA LEU A 25 12.62 -9.93 7.68
C LEU A 25 12.11 -9.44 6.33
N ALA A 26 11.00 -10.02 5.86
CA ALA A 26 10.24 -9.47 4.75
C ALA A 26 10.05 -8.00 5.09
N LEU A 27 10.83 -7.16 4.42
CA LEU A 27 10.74 -5.73 4.63
C LEU A 27 9.47 -5.33 3.89
N PRO A 28 8.65 -4.44 4.45
CA PRO A 28 7.43 -3.97 3.80
C PRO A 28 7.73 -3.06 2.58
N ASP A 29 8.86 -3.25 1.91
CA ASP A 29 9.40 -2.35 0.91
C ASP A 29 9.49 -2.99 -0.48
N GLU A 30 8.55 -3.87 -0.81
CA GLU A 30 8.46 -4.39 -2.18
C GLU A 30 7.83 -3.35 -3.11
N ALA A 31 6.70 -2.79 -2.69
CA ALA A 31 5.99 -1.74 -3.42
C ALA A 31 5.45 -0.63 -2.50
N ALA A 32 5.20 0.54 -3.09
CA ALA A 32 4.58 1.66 -2.41
C ALA A 32 3.61 2.39 -3.34
N GLY A 33 2.46 2.78 -2.81
CA GLY A 33 1.42 3.40 -3.61
C GLY A 33 0.47 4.27 -2.82
N ARG A 34 -0.36 5.03 -3.53
CA ARG A 34 -1.43 5.85 -2.94
C ARG A 34 -2.75 5.11 -3.05
N VAL A 35 -3.47 5.00 -1.94
CA VAL A 35 -4.81 4.42 -1.94
C VAL A 35 -5.76 5.37 -2.67
N VAL A 36 -6.35 4.88 -3.76
CA VAL A 36 -7.26 5.64 -4.64
C VAL A 36 -8.70 5.13 -4.60
N SER A 37 -8.93 3.93 -4.06
CA SER A 37 -10.28 3.44 -3.78
C SER A 37 -10.29 2.47 -2.61
N VAL A 38 -11.44 2.39 -1.92
CA VAL A 38 -11.71 1.40 -0.88
C VAL A 38 -12.93 0.59 -1.33
N ILE A 39 -12.74 -0.70 -1.55
CA ILE A 39 -13.73 -1.61 -2.14
C ILE A 39 -14.59 -2.19 -1.00
N SER A 40 -13.95 -2.75 0.02
CA SER A 40 -14.50 -3.27 1.28
C SER A 40 -13.56 -2.93 2.45
N GLY A 41 -13.86 -3.39 3.66
CA GLY A 41 -12.96 -3.21 4.81
C GLY A 41 -11.57 -3.85 4.64
N ASP A 42 -11.45 -4.84 3.76
CA ASP A 42 -10.26 -5.67 3.51
C ASP A 42 -9.80 -5.68 2.05
N ALA A 43 -10.34 -4.81 1.19
CA ALA A 43 -9.93 -4.70 -0.21
C ALA A 43 -9.84 -3.25 -0.69
N LEU A 44 -8.76 -2.94 -1.39
CA LEU A 44 -8.34 -1.59 -1.76
C LEU A 44 -7.95 -1.51 -3.24
N GLY A 45 -8.04 -0.31 -3.82
CA GLY A 45 -7.37 0.03 -5.07
C GLY A 45 -6.22 0.99 -4.79
N VAL A 46 -5.03 0.66 -5.29
CA VAL A 46 -3.81 1.42 -5.03
C VAL A 46 -3.13 1.81 -6.34
N GLU A 47 -2.87 3.10 -6.52
CA GLU A 47 -2.03 3.61 -7.61
C GLU A 47 -0.56 3.50 -7.18
N MET A 48 0.24 2.75 -7.94
CA MET A 48 1.64 2.51 -7.62
C MET A 48 2.48 3.77 -7.85
N LEU A 49 3.26 4.15 -6.84
CA LEU A 49 4.31 5.16 -6.96
C LEU A 49 5.65 4.48 -7.21
N ILE A 50 5.88 3.37 -6.53
CA ILE A 50 7.03 2.49 -6.73
C ILE A 50 6.49 1.07 -6.84
N GLY A 51 6.72 0.44 -7.99
CA GLY A 51 6.24 -0.90 -8.25
C GLY A 51 7.20 -2.01 -7.83
N ASP A 52 6.63 -3.20 -7.75
CA ASP A 52 7.31 -4.49 -7.84
C ASP A 52 7.01 -5.12 -9.22
N SER A 53 7.80 -6.11 -9.63
CA SER A 53 7.59 -6.87 -10.87
C SER A 53 6.18 -7.48 -11.01
N ARG A 54 5.50 -7.75 -9.89
CA ARG A 54 4.13 -8.28 -9.83
C ARG A 54 3.04 -7.20 -9.98
N THR A 55 3.38 -5.92 -9.84
CA THR A 55 2.40 -4.81 -9.75
C THR A 55 2.03 -4.19 -11.09
N ALA A 56 0.80 -3.71 -11.20
CA ALA A 56 0.34 -2.83 -12.27
C ALA A 56 0.35 -1.34 -11.85
N ALA A 57 0.11 -0.41 -12.79
CA ALA A 57 0.05 1.03 -12.48
C ALA A 57 -1.04 1.38 -11.45
N VAL A 58 -2.19 0.73 -11.55
CA VAL A 58 -3.24 0.71 -10.52
C VAL A 58 -3.58 -0.74 -10.28
N ASP A 59 -3.54 -1.16 -9.03
CA ASP A 59 -3.74 -2.55 -8.64
C ASP A 59 -4.84 -2.73 -7.60
N SER A 60 -5.43 -3.92 -7.59
CA SER A 60 -6.43 -4.34 -6.60
C SER A 60 -5.73 -5.15 -5.52
N ILE A 61 -5.89 -4.74 -4.28
CA ILE A 61 -5.24 -5.34 -3.11
C ILE A 61 -6.30 -6.02 -2.25
N ARG A 62 -6.00 -7.22 -1.77
CA ARG A 62 -6.69 -7.93 -0.68
C ARG A 62 -5.74 -7.95 0.52
N LEU A 63 -6.25 -7.53 1.68
CA LEU A 63 -5.48 -7.61 2.91
C LEU A 63 -5.36 -9.07 3.36
N ALA A 64 -4.13 -9.53 3.57
CA ALA A 64 -3.82 -10.88 4.02
C ALA A 64 -4.41 -11.17 5.42
N ASP A 65 -4.80 -12.43 5.62
CA ASP A 65 -5.22 -13.03 6.89
C ASP A 65 -6.29 -12.29 7.70
N ILE A 66 -7.06 -11.43 7.05
CA ILE A 66 -8.22 -10.80 7.65
C ILE A 66 -9.42 -10.91 6.71
N GLU A 67 -10.61 -10.90 7.29
CA GLU A 67 -11.84 -10.87 6.54
C GLU A 67 -12.78 -9.81 7.12
N ALA A 68 -13.20 -8.87 6.29
CA ALA A 68 -14.21 -7.88 6.64
C ALA A 68 -15.63 -8.42 6.39
N PRO A 69 -16.64 -7.96 7.15
CA PRO A 69 -18.03 -8.30 6.85
C PRO A 69 -18.45 -7.86 5.45
N SER A 70 -19.40 -8.58 4.85
CA SER A 70 -19.93 -8.27 3.52
C SER A 70 -20.48 -6.85 3.43
N THR A 71 -20.14 -6.13 2.36
CA THR A 71 -20.61 -4.75 2.10
C THR A 71 -22.12 -4.64 1.89
N LEU A 72 -22.82 -5.76 1.77
CA LEU A 72 -24.28 -5.82 1.74
C LEU A 72 -24.91 -5.69 3.14
N THR A 73 -24.14 -5.92 4.22
CA THR A 73 -24.61 -5.75 5.61
C THR A 73 -24.30 -4.36 6.14
N GLN A 74 -24.91 -3.98 7.27
CA GLN A 74 -24.64 -2.69 7.89
C GLN A 74 -23.22 -2.63 8.47
N GLU A 75 -22.75 -3.75 9.02
CA GLU A 75 -21.41 -3.91 9.58
C GLU A 75 -20.35 -3.77 8.49
N GLY A 76 -20.55 -4.38 7.31
CA GLY A 76 -19.58 -4.28 6.21
C GLY A 76 -19.52 -2.87 5.61
N LYS A 77 -20.64 -2.12 5.60
CA LYS A 77 -20.63 -0.70 5.23
C LYS A 77 -19.84 0.14 6.24
N ALA A 78 -20.03 -0.10 7.53
CA ALA A 78 -19.27 0.57 8.59
C ALA A 78 -17.77 0.23 8.51
N ALA A 79 -17.41 -1.04 8.26
CA ALA A 79 -16.03 -1.48 8.07
C ALA A 79 -15.37 -0.78 6.87
N LYS A 80 -16.08 -0.70 5.74
CA LYS A 80 -15.63 0.03 4.55
C LYS A 80 -15.41 1.51 4.83
N GLU A 81 -16.33 2.16 5.56
CA GLU A 81 -16.21 3.58 5.93
C GLU A 81 -15.01 3.81 6.87
N TYR A 82 -14.78 2.93 7.83
CA TYR A 82 -13.60 2.98 8.68
C TYR A 82 -12.30 2.87 7.87
N ALA A 83 -12.20 1.87 6.99
CA ALA A 83 -11.05 1.72 6.09
C ALA A 83 -10.88 2.93 5.17
N TYR A 84 -11.96 3.52 4.65
CA TYR A 84 -11.92 4.75 3.86
C TYR A 84 -11.30 5.92 4.63
N ASN A 85 -11.80 6.18 5.84
CA ASN A 85 -11.28 7.25 6.69
C ASN A 85 -9.82 7.02 7.10
N LEU A 86 -9.44 5.76 7.30
CA LEU A 86 -8.09 5.37 7.66
C LEU A 86 -7.11 5.42 6.49
N LEU A 87 -7.52 5.15 5.25
CA LEU A 87 -6.58 4.84 4.15
C LEU A 87 -6.69 5.74 2.94
N MET A 88 -7.86 6.33 2.65
CA MET A 88 -8.06 7.08 1.41
C MET A 88 -7.03 8.22 1.27
N ASN A 89 -6.44 8.32 0.08
CA ASN A 89 -5.36 9.27 -0.27
C ASN A 89 -4.07 9.14 0.55
N LYS A 90 -3.93 8.14 1.42
CA LYS A 90 -2.66 7.87 2.11
C LYS A 90 -1.72 7.10 1.20
N THR A 91 -0.44 7.38 1.35
CA THR A 91 0.63 6.57 0.77
C THR A 91 0.97 5.44 1.73
N VAL A 92 1.00 4.22 1.21
CA VAL A 92 1.18 2.98 1.97
C VAL A 92 2.27 2.13 1.35
N TYR A 93 2.88 1.31 2.19
CA TYR A 93 3.79 0.24 1.82
C TYR A 93 2.99 -1.05 1.64
N LEU A 94 3.37 -1.84 0.64
CA LEU A 94 2.82 -3.15 0.36
C LEU A 94 3.91 -4.20 0.52
N ASP A 95 3.62 -5.18 1.36
CA ASP A 95 4.34 -6.44 1.52
C ASP A 95 3.48 -7.50 0.84
N ILE A 96 3.90 -7.99 -0.33
CA ILE A 96 3.14 -8.83 -1.26
C ILE A 96 3.52 -10.28 -1.00
N ASP A 97 2.52 -11.15 -0.94
CA ASP A 97 2.71 -12.59 -0.76
C ASP A 97 3.70 -13.20 -1.78
N ASP A 98 4.73 -13.86 -1.25
CA ASP A 98 5.73 -14.62 -2.00
C ASP A 98 5.43 -16.12 -2.11
N SER A 99 4.34 -16.63 -1.52
CA SER A 99 4.00 -18.06 -1.59
C SER A 99 3.67 -18.52 -3.01
N SER A 100 3.23 -17.59 -3.85
CA SER A 100 2.86 -17.79 -5.25
C SER A 100 3.69 -16.88 -6.16
N SER A 101 3.95 -17.32 -7.40
CA SER A 101 4.73 -16.54 -8.37
C SER A 101 4.09 -15.21 -8.77
N THR A 102 2.79 -15.04 -8.50
CA THR A 102 2.05 -13.82 -8.80
C THR A 102 1.74 -12.97 -7.57
N GLY A 103 1.77 -13.56 -6.36
CA GLY A 103 1.27 -12.93 -5.14
C GLY A 103 -0.22 -12.62 -5.18
N ARG A 104 -1.01 -13.35 -5.99
CA ARG A 104 -2.42 -13.02 -6.29
C ARG A 104 -3.39 -14.15 -5.97
N ASN A 105 -4.59 -13.77 -5.53
CA ASN A 105 -5.74 -14.67 -5.43
C ASN A 105 -6.44 -14.91 -6.78
N GLU A 106 -7.49 -15.74 -6.77
CA GLU A 106 -8.28 -16.11 -7.96
C GLU A 106 -9.01 -14.93 -8.63
N TRP A 107 -9.21 -13.81 -7.91
CA TRP A 107 -9.78 -12.58 -8.45
C TRP A 107 -8.72 -11.60 -8.96
N SER A 108 -7.48 -12.06 -9.12
CA SER A 108 -6.33 -11.26 -9.55
C SER A 108 -6.01 -10.09 -8.61
N GLN A 109 -6.34 -10.19 -7.33
CA GLN A 109 -5.95 -9.19 -6.33
C GLN A 109 -4.62 -9.59 -5.69
N LEU A 110 -3.71 -8.64 -5.51
CA LEU A 110 -2.48 -8.88 -4.74
C LEU A 110 -2.85 -9.13 -3.27
N ILE A 111 -2.31 -10.20 -2.69
CA ILE A 111 -2.46 -10.50 -1.27
C ILE A 111 -1.34 -9.77 -0.54
N CYS A 112 -1.68 -8.85 0.37
CA CYS A 112 -0.68 -8.02 1.02
C CYS A 112 -0.90 -7.81 2.52
N VAL A 113 0.20 -7.61 3.24
CA VAL A 113 0.21 -6.85 4.48
C VAL A 113 0.50 -5.39 4.15
N VAL A 114 -0.32 -4.48 4.67
CA VAL A 114 -0.23 -3.04 4.33
C VAL A 114 0.25 -2.24 5.53
N TYR A 115 1.18 -1.31 5.29
CA TYR A 115 1.73 -0.45 6.34
C TYR A 115 1.49 1.02 6.02
N LEU A 116 1.01 1.77 7.02
CA LEU A 116 0.97 3.23 6.95
C LEU A 116 2.40 3.79 6.99
N MET A 117 2.55 5.02 6.51
CA MET A 117 3.81 5.76 6.56
C MET A 117 3.70 6.96 7.50
N ASP A 118 4.79 7.27 8.19
CA ASP A 118 4.94 8.55 8.88
C ASP A 118 5.42 9.67 7.94
N GLY A 119 5.62 10.88 8.50
CA GLY A 119 6.07 12.05 7.73
C GLY A 119 7.46 11.90 7.08
N ASP A 120 8.26 10.92 7.51
CA ASP A 120 9.60 10.62 7.00
C ASP A 120 9.64 9.36 6.11
N PHE A 121 8.46 8.91 5.66
CA PHE A 121 8.25 7.67 4.91
C PHE A 121 8.77 6.43 5.63
N ARG A 122 8.71 6.39 6.97
CA ARG A 122 8.98 5.16 7.73
C ARG A 122 7.69 4.36 7.85
N PRO A 123 7.74 3.03 7.70
CA PRO A 123 6.62 2.16 8.05
C PRO A 123 6.18 2.39 9.50
N VAL A 124 4.88 2.47 9.72
CA VAL A 124 4.25 2.57 11.05
C VAL A 124 3.80 1.19 11.47
N TRP A 125 4.19 0.77 12.67
CA TRP A 125 3.67 -0.42 13.33
C TRP A 125 2.50 -0.07 14.24
N PRO A 126 1.44 -0.89 14.32
CA PRO A 126 1.23 -2.16 13.61
C PRO A 126 0.75 -2.01 12.15
N PRO A 127 0.76 -3.09 11.35
CA PRO A 127 0.18 -3.08 10.02
C PRO A 127 -1.32 -2.75 10.05
N VAL A 128 -1.82 -2.22 8.93
CA VAL A 128 -3.23 -1.90 8.72
C VAL A 128 -4.13 -3.11 8.98
N ASN A 129 -3.69 -4.31 8.60
CA ASN A 129 -4.43 -5.55 8.83
C ASN A 129 -4.81 -5.71 10.31
N ARG A 130 -3.85 -5.49 11.22
CA ARG A 130 -4.11 -5.48 12.66
C ARG A 130 -4.98 -4.30 13.09
N LEU A 131 -4.75 -3.09 12.57
CA LEU A 131 -5.56 -1.92 12.94
C LEU A 131 -7.05 -2.13 12.66
N LEU A 132 -7.39 -2.84 11.59
CA LEU A 132 -8.78 -3.15 11.23
C LEU A 132 -9.40 -4.21 12.15
N VAL A 133 -8.61 -5.19 12.59
CA VAL A 133 -9.02 -6.20 13.57
C VAL A 133 -9.22 -5.58 14.95
N ASP A 134 -8.25 -4.79 15.43
CA ASP A 134 -8.33 -4.10 16.73
C ASP A 134 -9.53 -3.12 16.77
N ALA A 135 -9.93 -2.56 15.63
CA ALA A 135 -11.12 -1.72 15.50
C ALA A 135 -12.46 -2.50 15.43
N GLY A 136 -12.43 -3.83 15.39
CA GLY A 136 -13.63 -4.68 15.25
C GLY A 136 -14.28 -4.61 13.86
N THR A 137 -13.56 -4.10 12.86
CA THR A 137 -14.06 -3.95 11.48
C THR A 137 -13.70 -5.11 10.56
N ALA A 138 -12.80 -5.97 11.01
CA ALA A 138 -12.44 -7.24 10.39
C ALA A 138 -12.14 -8.28 11.48
N ARG A 139 -12.11 -9.56 11.10
CA ARG A 139 -11.64 -10.64 11.97
C ARG A 139 -10.39 -11.27 11.37
N VAL A 140 -9.54 -11.85 12.22
CA VAL A 140 -8.44 -12.72 11.76
C VAL A 140 -9.04 -13.91 11.02
N SER A 141 -8.52 -14.17 9.82
CA SER A 141 -8.88 -15.27 8.95
C SER A 141 -7.60 -15.81 8.33
N ASN A 142 -6.78 -16.47 9.16
CA ASN A 142 -5.47 -16.98 8.77
C ASN A 142 -5.56 -17.96 7.59
N ASP A 143 -4.93 -17.62 6.48
CA ASP A 143 -4.86 -18.46 5.28
C ASP A 143 -3.45 -19.04 5.12
N SER A 144 -3.34 -20.36 5.31
CA SER A 144 -2.07 -21.09 5.17
C SER A 144 -1.50 -21.12 3.76
N CYS A 145 -2.23 -20.60 2.77
CA CYS A 145 -1.75 -20.50 1.39
C CYS A 145 -0.90 -19.25 1.13
N ASN A 146 -0.85 -18.27 2.05
CA ASN A 146 0.07 -17.14 1.96
C ASN A 146 1.22 -17.29 2.98
N GLU A 147 2.26 -16.46 2.87
CA GLU A 147 3.44 -16.56 3.75
C GLU A 147 3.29 -15.87 5.11
N PHE A 148 2.23 -15.09 5.31
CA PHE A 148 2.08 -14.22 6.46
C PHE A 148 1.59 -15.00 7.69
N ASP A 149 1.95 -14.49 8.87
CA ASP A 149 1.44 -14.99 10.15
C ASP A 149 0.77 -13.83 10.90
N PRO A 150 -0.57 -13.81 11.03
CA PRO A 150 -1.28 -12.74 11.70
C PRO A 150 -0.92 -12.64 13.19
N SER A 151 -0.46 -13.71 13.82
CA SER A 151 -0.07 -13.68 15.23
C SER A 151 1.14 -12.77 15.48
N ALA A 152 2.02 -12.60 14.48
CA ALA A 152 3.18 -11.73 14.56
C ALA A 152 2.81 -10.25 14.69
N TRP A 153 1.61 -9.82 14.25
CA TRP A 153 1.23 -8.41 14.26
C TRP A 153 0.99 -7.83 15.66
N TRP A 154 0.75 -8.69 16.66
CA TRP A 154 0.62 -8.30 18.07
C TRP A 154 1.94 -8.45 18.86
N ALA A 155 3.02 -8.90 18.22
CA ALA A 155 4.34 -8.94 18.82
C ALA A 155 5.00 -7.54 18.84
N GLU A 156 6.22 -7.50 19.38
CA GLU A 156 7.06 -6.29 19.35
C GLU A 156 7.34 -5.84 17.91
N PRO A 157 7.38 -4.52 17.64
CA PRO A 157 7.63 -4.01 16.30
C PRO A 157 8.96 -4.53 15.73
N PRO A 158 9.00 -4.99 14.48
CA PRO A 158 10.26 -5.31 13.82
C PRO A 158 11.07 -4.03 13.58
N SER A 159 12.39 -4.19 13.44
CA SER A 159 13.27 -3.07 13.09
C SER A 159 13.15 -2.75 11.59
N PHE A 160 12.49 -1.66 11.25
CA PHE A 160 12.43 -1.15 9.87
C PHE A 160 13.71 -0.35 9.55
N LEU A 161 14.68 -1.01 8.92
CA LEU A 161 15.85 -0.32 8.40
C LEU A 161 15.46 0.56 7.20
N PRO A 162 16.17 1.68 6.94
CA PRO A 162 15.95 2.46 5.74
C PRO A 162 16.20 1.61 4.48
N GLY A 163 15.12 1.35 3.73
CA GLY A 163 15.15 0.59 2.47
C GLY A 163 15.28 1.46 1.22
N GLU A 164 15.52 0.81 0.08
CA GLU A 164 15.70 1.48 -1.21
C GLU A 164 14.44 2.28 -1.59
N LYS A 165 13.24 1.68 -1.43
CA LYS A 165 11.98 2.34 -1.78
C LYS A 165 11.73 3.60 -0.96
N ARG A 166 12.12 3.62 0.32
CA ARG A 166 12.04 4.83 1.16
C ARG A 166 12.88 5.97 0.59
N ASN A 167 14.09 5.67 0.13
CA ASN A 167 14.96 6.66 -0.49
C ASN A 167 14.37 7.17 -1.81
N GLN A 168 13.78 6.28 -2.61
CA GLN A 168 13.06 6.65 -3.83
C GLN A 168 11.86 7.57 -3.56
N LEU A 169 11.02 7.28 -2.54
CA LEU A 169 9.90 8.16 -2.15
C LEU A 169 10.38 9.55 -1.74
N LYS A 170 11.47 9.64 -0.96
CA LYS A 170 12.06 10.93 -0.58
C LYS A 170 12.54 11.71 -1.80
N ALA A 171 13.20 11.05 -2.74
CA ALA A 171 13.66 11.68 -3.98
C ALA A 171 12.48 12.20 -4.83
N MET A 172 11.39 11.42 -4.93
CA MET A 172 10.16 11.85 -5.62
C MET A 172 9.56 13.10 -4.97
N GLN A 173 9.44 13.13 -3.64
CA GLN A 173 8.89 14.28 -2.92
C GLN A 173 9.74 15.55 -3.11
N GLN A 174 11.08 15.43 -3.02
CA GLN A 174 11.99 16.54 -3.26
C GLN A 174 11.87 17.06 -4.70
N GLY A 175 11.81 16.17 -5.70
CA GLY A 175 11.62 16.56 -7.09
C GLY A 175 10.30 17.27 -7.36
N GLN A 176 9.21 16.86 -6.69
CA GLN A 176 7.92 17.55 -6.78
C GLN A 176 7.98 18.96 -6.17
N ARG A 177 8.62 19.12 -5.02
CA ARG A 177 8.82 20.44 -4.37
C ARG A 177 9.62 21.38 -5.25
N HIS A 178 10.75 20.92 -5.80
CA HIS A 178 11.58 21.74 -6.70
C HIS A 178 10.82 22.16 -7.96
N ARG A 179 9.96 21.30 -8.51
CA ARG A 179 9.13 21.65 -9.67
C ARG A 179 8.09 22.72 -9.33
N GLN A 180 7.47 22.65 -8.16
CA GLN A 180 6.51 23.66 -7.68
C GLN A 180 7.20 25.00 -7.41
N GLU A 181 8.39 24.98 -6.84
CA GLU A 181 9.22 26.19 -6.62
C GLU A 181 9.68 26.82 -7.94
N ALA A 182 10.05 26.00 -8.93
CA ALA A 182 10.39 26.50 -10.27
C ALA A 182 9.18 27.13 -10.98
N TYR A 183 7.98 26.55 -10.82
CA TYR A 183 6.74 27.09 -11.40
C TYR A 183 6.33 28.43 -10.76
N THR A 184 6.48 28.55 -9.43
CA THR A 184 6.21 29.80 -8.70
C THR A 184 7.25 30.89 -9.01
N THR A 185 8.52 30.52 -9.20
CA THR A 185 9.60 31.46 -9.55
C THR A 185 9.51 31.93 -11.02
N SER A 186 9.02 31.10 -11.93
CA SER A 186 8.86 31.44 -13.36
C SER A 186 7.51 32.09 -13.72
N GLY A 187 6.50 32.00 -12.85
CA GLY A 187 5.16 32.58 -13.06
C GLY A 187 4.92 33.97 -12.41
N GLY A 188 5.90 34.54 -11.72
CA GLY A 188 5.76 35.80 -10.97
C GLY A 188 6.02 37.08 -11.77
N ALA A 189 5.38 37.28 -12.93
CA ALA A 189 5.43 38.54 -13.67
C ALA A 189 4.21 38.79 -14.58
N ALA A 190 2.98 38.51 -14.12
CA ALA A 190 1.78 38.95 -14.83
C ALA A 190 0.54 39.01 -13.94
N ALA A 191 0.51 39.92 -12.95
CA ALA A 191 -0.74 40.42 -12.36
C ALA A 191 -0.50 41.69 -11.53
N SER A 192 -0.11 42.77 -12.19
CA SER A 192 -0.27 44.13 -11.63
C SER A 192 -0.46 45.10 -12.79
N GLY A 193 -1.71 45.34 -13.16
CA GLY A 193 -2.08 46.26 -14.23
C GLY A 193 -3.55 46.65 -14.11
N LEU A 194 -3.79 47.71 -13.38
CA LEU A 194 -5.07 48.36 -13.15
C LEU A 194 -5.48 49.17 -14.40
N ALA A 195 -6.76 49.07 -14.77
CA ALA A 195 -7.60 50.06 -15.48
C ALA A 195 -7.55 50.25 -17.03
N THR A 196 -8.78 50.44 -17.53
CA THR A 196 -9.27 51.25 -18.68
C THR A 196 -9.17 50.73 -20.13
N GLY A 197 -10.33 50.72 -20.80
CA GLY A 197 -10.47 51.25 -22.16
C GLY A 197 -10.71 50.26 -23.30
N GLU A 198 -11.97 50.26 -23.79
CA GLU A 198 -12.40 50.23 -25.20
C GLU A 198 -11.99 49.10 -26.18
N ASP A 199 -13.05 48.42 -26.63
CA ASP A 199 -13.40 48.11 -28.02
C ASP A 199 -12.29 47.77 -29.04
N ARG A 200 -12.29 46.49 -29.46
CA ARG A 200 -12.28 46.16 -30.90
C ARG A 200 -12.85 44.77 -31.16
N LYS A 201 -13.97 44.77 -31.90
CA LYS A 201 -14.71 43.61 -32.42
C LYS A 201 -13.92 42.91 -33.53
N SER A 202 -13.94 41.58 -33.53
CA SER A 202 -13.97 40.79 -34.76
C SER A 202 -14.92 39.60 -34.60
N SER A 203 -16.10 39.81 -35.17
CA SER A 203 -17.16 38.89 -35.59
C SER A 203 -16.72 37.47 -35.97
N ILE A 204 -17.45 36.46 -35.51
CA ILE A 204 -18.35 35.61 -36.33
C ILE A 204 -19.24 34.78 -35.39
N LEU A 205 -20.56 34.92 -35.58
CA LEU A 205 -21.60 34.04 -35.06
C LEU A 205 -21.50 32.66 -35.72
N ASP A 206 -21.75 31.58 -34.95
CA ASP A 206 -22.99 30.85 -35.18
C ASP A 206 -23.48 30.08 -33.94
N THR A 207 -24.80 30.08 -33.79
CA THR A 207 -25.61 29.54 -32.70
C THR A 207 -26.29 28.27 -33.19
N SER A 208 -26.20 27.16 -32.44
CA SER A 208 -27.20 26.08 -32.43
C SER A 208 -26.86 25.13 -31.27
N THR A 209 -27.74 24.51 -30.51
CA THR A 209 -29.17 24.67 -30.22
C THR A 209 -29.36 23.98 -28.87
N ALA A 210 -30.13 24.62 -27.99
CA ALA A 210 -30.50 24.09 -26.69
C ALA A 210 -31.38 22.82 -26.83
N GLY A 211 -30.87 21.67 -26.39
CA GLY A 211 -31.65 20.43 -26.27
C GLY A 211 -32.14 20.23 -24.83
N ARG A 212 -33.36 20.68 -24.53
CA ARG A 212 -34.08 20.29 -23.31
C ARG A 212 -34.48 18.81 -23.42
N ILE A 213 -33.99 17.97 -22.53
CA ILE A 213 -34.44 16.58 -22.40
C ILE A 213 -35.61 16.55 -21.42
N SER A 214 -36.81 16.17 -21.91
CA SER A 214 -37.98 15.88 -21.06
C SER A 214 -38.11 14.37 -20.92
N ILE A 215 -38.00 13.86 -19.68
CA ILE A 215 -38.23 12.46 -19.33
C ILE A 215 -39.72 12.28 -19.01
N GLY A 216 -40.43 11.53 -19.86
CA GLY A 216 -41.78 11.08 -19.59
C GLY A 216 -41.78 9.67 -18.97
N TYR A 217 -42.50 9.51 -17.86
CA TYR A 217 -42.79 8.19 -17.27
C TYR A 217 -43.99 7.57 -18.01
N ARG A 218 -43.85 6.32 -18.47
CA ARG A 218 -45.00 5.50 -18.90
C ARG A 218 -45.59 4.79 -17.69
N LYS A 219 -46.93 4.81 -17.63
CA LYS A 219 -47.77 4.01 -16.74
C LYS A 219 -47.76 2.54 -17.16
#